data_AF-A0A7Z9S415-F1
#
_entry.id   AF-A0A7Z9S415-F1
#
_cell.length_a   1.000
_cell.length_b   1.000
_cell.length_c   1.000
_cell.angle_alpha   90.00
_cell.angle_beta   90.00
_cell.angle_gamma   90.00
#
_symmetry.space_group_name_H-M   'P 1'
#
loop_
_entity.id
_entity.type
_entity.pdbx_description
1 polymer ?
#
loop_
_entity_poly.entity_id
_entity_poly.type
_entity_poly.pdbx_seq_one_letter_code
_entity_poly.pdbx_strand_id
1 'polypeptide(L)'
;MAATLSKGTPHQRLRKFHTDDAYKDGQKLGTRFCKSVRAGDRVYLRGQTGSSLDGEFVGNGDAGAQADQAMKNITTLLEEAGASPD
;
A
#
# COMPACT_ATOMS: atom_id res chain seq x y z
N MET A 1 -4.57 1.55 31.12
CA MET A 1 -3.79 1.40 29.88
C MET A 1 -3.14 2.75 29.62
N ALA A 2 -1.83 2.88 29.87
CA ALA A 2 -1.10 4.13 29.69
C ALA A 2 -0.17 3.96 28.48
N ALA A 3 -0.43 4.71 27.41
CA ALA A 3 0.50 4.82 26.29
C ALA A 3 1.41 6.02 26.55
N THR A 4 2.68 5.76 26.88
CA THR A 4 3.71 6.79 26.81
C THR A 4 4.05 7.00 25.33
N LEU A 5 3.60 8.12 24.77
CA LEU A 5 3.95 8.52 23.41
C LEU A 5 5.46 8.75 23.34
N SER A 6 6.14 7.99 22.48
CA SER A 6 7.54 8.28 22.14
C SER A 6 7.64 9.73 21.64
N LYS A 7 8.65 10.49 22.08
CA LYS A 7 8.90 11.89 21.65
C LYS A 7 9.23 12.07 20.15
N GLY A 8 9.04 11.04 19.31
CA GLY A 8 9.28 11.06 17.87
C GLY A 8 8.03 11.42 17.07
N THR A 9 8.21 11.72 15.78
CA THR A 9 7.11 12.00 14.85
C THR A 9 6.26 10.74 14.65
N PRO A 10 4.93 10.80 14.81
CA PRO A 10 4.05 9.68 14.49
C PRO A 10 4.23 9.23 13.04
N HIS A 11 4.21 7.91 12.82
CA HIS A 11 4.23 7.37 11.47
C HIS A 11 2.94 7.75 10.72
N GLN A 12 3.07 8.03 9.43
CA GLN A 12 1.95 8.36 8.56
C GLN A 12 1.53 7.11 7.79
N ARG A 13 0.23 6.81 7.79
CA ARG A 13 -0.36 5.70 7.01
C ARG A 13 -1.13 6.27 5.84
N LEU A 14 -0.79 5.85 4.63
CA LEU A 14 -1.33 6.37 3.37
C LEU A 14 -2.20 5.31 2.68
N ARG A 15 -3.20 5.76 1.90
CA ARG A 15 -4.22 4.92 1.26
C ARG A 15 -4.77 3.84 2.20
N LYS A 16 -5.39 4.29 3.30
CA LYS A 16 -6.02 3.41 4.31
C LYS A 16 -7.27 2.77 3.71
N PHE A 17 -7.55 1.53 4.06
CA PHE A 17 -8.76 0.82 3.65
C PHE A 17 -9.19 -0.20 4.69
N HIS A 18 -10.47 -0.58 4.68
CA HIS A 18 -10.99 -1.73 5.42
C HIS A 18 -10.97 -2.96 4.51
N THR A 19 -10.64 -4.13 5.05
CA THR A 19 -10.62 -5.37 4.25
C THR A 19 -11.98 -5.70 3.65
N ASP A 20 -13.06 -5.32 4.33
CA ASP A 20 -14.43 -5.62 3.89
C ASP A 20 -14.82 -4.86 2.61
N ASP A 21 -14.19 -3.69 2.36
CA ASP A 21 -14.41 -2.91 1.14
C ASP A 21 -13.51 -3.37 -0.02
N ALA A 22 -12.33 -3.88 0.30
CA ALA A 22 -11.29 -4.20 -0.66
C ALA A 22 -11.33 -5.67 -1.13
N TYR A 23 -11.69 -6.61 -0.25
CA TYR A 23 -11.65 -8.05 -0.54
C TYR A 23 -13.07 -8.55 -0.84
N LYS A 24 -13.42 -8.49 -2.13
CA LYS A 24 -14.75 -8.87 -2.65
C LYS A 24 -14.92 -10.36 -2.91
N ASP A 25 -13.87 -11.15 -2.66
CA ASP A 25 -13.82 -12.60 -2.79
C ASP A 25 -14.43 -13.35 -1.58
N GLY A 26 -14.95 -12.61 -0.61
CA GLY A 26 -15.62 -13.17 0.57
C GLY A 26 -14.72 -13.40 1.77
N GLN A 27 -13.45 -12.97 1.73
CA GLN A 27 -12.56 -12.99 2.90
C GLN A 27 -13.05 -12.07 4.01
N LYS A 28 -13.34 -12.63 5.20
CA LYS A 28 -13.86 -11.88 6.37
C LYS A 28 -12.77 -11.58 7.40
N LEU A 29 -11.82 -10.72 7.04
CA LEU A 29 -10.73 -10.34 7.95
C LEU A 29 -11.08 -9.21 8.93
N GLY A 30 -12.06 -8.36 8.58
CA GLY A 30 -12.56 -7.29 9.47
C GLY A 30 -11.48 -6.34 10.01
N THR A 31 -10.45 -6.02 9.22
CA THR A 31 -9.28 -5.26 9.69
C THR A 31 -8.94 -4.04 8.82
N ARG A 32 -8.20 -3.09 9.41
CA ARG A 32 -7.83 -1.81 8.79
C ARG A 32 -6.39 -1.80 8.32
N PHE A 33 -6.18 -1.84 7.02
CA PHE A 33 -4.85 -1.80 6.39
C PHE A 33 -4.56 -0.43 5.74
N CYS A 34 -3.33 -0.29 5.25
CA CYS A 34 -2.86 0.84 4.46
C CYS A 34 -1.89 0.32 3.39
N LYS A 35 -1.72 1.04 2.29
CA LYS A 35 -0.82 0.60 1.20
C LYS A 35 0.63 1.00 1.43
N SER A 36 0.86 2.11 2.12
CA SER A 36 2.21 2.55 2.51
C SER A 36 2.23 3.22 3.90
N VAL A 37 3.40 3.17 4.54
CA VAL A 37 3.69 3.81 5.82
C VAL A 37 4.98 4.59 5.74
N ARG A 38 4.96 5.88 6.09
CA ARG A 38 6.18 6.67 6.31
C ARG A 38 6.47 6.79 7.80
N ALA A 39 7.65 6.35 8.22
CA ALA A 39 8.15 6.51 9.57
C ALA A 39 9.50 7.23 9.51
N GLY A 40 9.47 8.56 9.64
CA GLY A 40 10.65 9.41 9.47
C GLY A 40 11.17 9.37 8.04
N ASP A 41 12.38 8.85 7.88
CA ASP A 41 13.14 8.68 6.64
C ASP A 41 12.86 7.34 5.92
N ARG A 42 12.10 6.44 6.55
CA ARG A 42 11.80 5.11 5.99
C ARG A 42 10.37 5.04 5.46
N VAL A 43 10.22 4.45 4.28
CA VAL A 43 8.93 4.11 3.69
C VAL A 43 8.78 2.60 3.62
N TYR A 44 7.67 2.09 4.14
CA TYR A 44 7.29 0.68 4.08
C TYR A 44 6.11 0.53 3.13
N LEU A 45 6.25 -0.32 2.12
CA LEU A 45 5.22 -0.59 1.13
C LEU A 45 4.62 -1.98 1.35
N ARG A 46 3.30 -2.09 1.18
CA ARG A 46 2.65 -3.39 1.00
C ARG A 46 3.09 -3.97 -0.35
N GLY A 47 3.20 -5.29 -0.47
CA GLY A 47 3.56 -5.95 -1.74
C GLY A 47 2.62 -5.57 -2.89
N GLN A 48 3.19 -5.12 -4.00
CA GLN A 48 2.43 -4.76 -5.21
C GLN A 48 2.37 -5.93 -6.19
N THR A 49 1.28 -5.97 -6.96
CA THR A 49 0.98 -7.00 -7.96
C THR A 49 0.49 -6.33 -9.25
N GLY A 50 0.11 -7.11 -10.25
CA GLY A 50 -0.51 -6.62 -11.49
C GLY A 50 -1.90 -6.00 -11.33
N SER A 51 -2.42 -5.87 -10.11
CA SER A 51 -3.66 -5.14 -9.85
C SER A 51 -3.35 -3.65 -9.66
N SER A 52 -4.10 -2.76 -10.32
CA SER A 52 -4.01 -1.32 -10.11
C SER A 52 -4.35 -0.93 -8.67
N LEU A 53 -3.99 0.29 -8.27
CA LEU A 53 -4.31 0.77 -6.92
C LEU A 53 -5.82 0.91 -6.66
N ASP A 54 -6.64 0.96 -7.71
CA ASP A 54 -8.10 1.03 -7.67
C ASP A 54 -8.77 -0.37 -7.76
N GLY A 55 -7.97 -1.43 -7.94
CA GLY A 55 -8.43 -2.83 -7.86
C GLY A 55 -8.68 -3.51 -9.20
N GLU A 56 -8.33 -2.88 -10.33
CA GLU A 56 -8.45 -3.50 -11.65
C GLU A 56 -7.26 -4.42 -11.94
N PHE A 57 -7.50 -5.60 -12.52
CA PHE A 57 -6.43 -6.52 -12.88
C PHE A 57 -5.88 -6.19 -14.28
N VAL A 58 -4.57 -5.97 -14.38
CA VAL A 58 -3.86 -5.60 -15.62
C VAL A 58 -2.99 -6.76 -16.09
N GLY A 59 -2.94 -6.99 -17.40
CA GLY A 59 -2.04 -7.98 -18.00
C GLY A 59 -2.52 -9.43 -17.85
N ASN A 60 -3.81 -9.70 -18.12
CA ASN A 60 -4.31 -11.07 -18.08
C ASN A 60 -3.57 -11.97 -19.08
N GLY A 61 -2.89 -13.00 -18.57
CA GLY A 61 -2.03 -13.88 -19.37
C GLY A 61 -0.64 -13.31 -19.71
N ASP A 62 -0.31 -12.10 -19.24
CA ASP A 62 0.95 -11.41 -19.51
C ASP A 62 1.66 -11.04 -18.19
N ALA A 63 2.70 -11.82 -17.86
CA ALA A 63 3.49 -11.59 -16.66
C ALA A 63 4.35 -10.31 -16.72
N GLY A 64 4.77 -9.89 -17.92
CA GLY A 64 5.55 -8.66 -18.10
C GLY A 64 4.69 -7.43 -17.81
N ALA A 65 3.48 -7.38 -18.38
CA ALA A 65 2.53 -6.31 -18.11
C ALA A 65 2.11 -6.24 -16.63
N GLN A 66 2.00 -7.39 -15.94
CA GLN A 66 1.73 -7.43 -14.50
C GLN A 66 2.89 -6.87 -13.67
N ALA A 67 4.13 -7.21 -14.03
CA ALA A 67 5.32 -6.67 -13.38
C ALA A 67 5.43 -5.15 -13.58
N ASP A 68 5.19 -4.67 -14.81
CA ASP A 68 5.17 -3.23 -15.12
C ASP A 68 4.10 -2.50 -14.30
N GLN A 69 2.91 -3.08 -14.17
CA GLN A 69 1.85 -2.49 -13.34
C GLN A 69 2.25 -2.47 -11.85
N ALA A 70 2.89 -3.52 -11.35
CA ALA A 70 3.38 -3.54 -9.97
C ALA A 70 4.42 -2.43 -9.73
N MET A 71 5.33 -2.20 -10.67
CA MET A 71 6.31 -1.11 -10.59
C MET A 71 5.65 0.27 -10.64
N LYS A 72 4.65 0.48 -11.50
CA LYS A 72 3.85 1.73 -11.51
C LYS A 72 3.21 2.00 -10.15
N ASN A 73 2.62 0.96 -9.54
CA ASN A 73 2.02 1.09 -8.21
C ASN A 73 3.07 1.46 -7.15
N ILE A 74 4.27 0.87 -7.21
CA ILE A 74 5.38 1.18 -6.28
C ILE A 74 5.76 2.65 -6.40
N THR A 75 5.98 3.15 -7.62
CA THR A 75 6.35 4.55 -7.88
C THR A 75 5.30 5.50 -7.29
N THR A 76 4.01 5.31 -7.61
CA THR A 76 2.94 6.17 -7.07
C THR A 76 2.90 6.14 -5.53
N LEU A 77 3.06 4.98 -4.90
CA LEU A 77 3.02 4.87 -3.44
C LEU A 77 4.25 5.50 -2.76
N LEU A 78 5.41 5.48 -3.41
CA LEU A 78 6.61 6.20 -2.94
C LEU A 78 6.42 7.71 -3.06
N GLU A 79 5.93 8.19 -4.19
CA GLU A 79 5.67 9.62 -4.44
C GLU A 79 4.66 10.18 -3.44
N GLU A 80 3.56 9.46 -3.18
CA GLU A 80 2.57 9.83 -2.15
C GLU A 80 3.17 9.86 -0.74
N ALA A 81 4.19 9.04 -0.49
CA ALA A 81 4.96 9.06 0.73
C ALA A 81 6.06 10.12 0.74
N GLY A 82 6.22 10.91 -0.33
CA GLY A 82 7.28 11.91 -0.47
C GLY A 82 8.67 11.31 -0.62
N ALA A 83 8.78 10.21 -1.37
CA ALA A 83 10.00 9.51 -1.76
C ALA A 83 10.01 9.22 -3.28
N SER A 84 11.15 8.81 -3.82
CA SER A 84 11.35 8.41 -5.23
C SER A 84 11.97 7.01 -5.32
N PRO A 85 11.79 6.30 -6.44
CA PRO A 85 12.51 5.06 -6.73
C PRO A 85 13.99 5.29 -7.13
N ASP A 86 14.40 6.54 -7.41
CA ASP A 86 15.77 6.98 -7.69
C ASP A 86 16.56 7.36 -6.44
#